data_AF-A0A956IVZ8-F1
#
_entry.id   AF-A0A956IVZ8-F1
#
_cell.length_a   1.000
_cell.length_b   1.000
_cell.length_c   1.000
_cell.angle_alpha   90.00
_cell.angle_beta   90.00
_cell.angle_gamma   90.00
#
_symmetry.space_group_name_H-M   'P 1'
#
loop_
_entity.id
_entity.type
_entity.pdbx_description
1 polymer ?
#
loop_
_entity_poly.entity_id
_entity_poly.type
_entity_poly.pdbx_seq_one_letter_code
_entity_poly.pdbx_strand_id
1 'polypeptide(L)'
;IVALVPVLALADRTIALALRSEHYWTTALCFLFAGQWIAGAKAVQLALWFWAGVSKLNRHFATVVCVMVSNSPWIRLPWIRRRMYRHFPDDLRPSRLAAILGHVGTFLEFAVPLCLLFASGGAPLLVGMILMLTLHAYITSNVPMGVPIEWNVMVVYGAFALFWAHPEVGVWDLGSPALALVLALLLIGVPLLGNLVPRAISFLVAMRYYAGNWAYGVWLFRGDGTKKLDRLTKSAPWVDEQLARFYDHRTARGLISKVMAFRMMHLHGRALPVLLPRAVPRLEDYEYADGEIVAGVVLGWNFGDGHLHREPLLAAIQAQCGFEPGELRCVFVESQPLGGDSITYRIHDAATGLLEEGSLAIRDLCGRQPWSAT
;
A
#
# COMPACT_ATOMS: atom_id res chain seq x y z
N ILE A 1 -26.94 -1.84 1.21
CA ILE A 1 -25.46 -1.67 1.23
C ILE A 1 -24.82 -2.65 2.22
N VAL A 2 -25.14 -2.58 3.51
CA VAL A 2 -24.50 -3.43 4.54
C VAL A 2 -24.57 -4.94 4.26
N ALA A 3 -25.71 -5.46 3.79
CA ALA A 3 -25.82 -6.87 3.38
C ALA A 3 -25.20 -7.16 2.00
N LEU A 4 -25.24 -6.20 1.08
CA LEU A 4 -24.80 -6.38 -0.31
C LEU A 4 -23.27 -6.48 -0.42
N VAL A 5 -22.53 -5.67 0.35
CA VAL A 5 -21.06 -5.61 0.28
C VAL A 5 -20.41 -6.96 0.62
N PRO A 6 -20.77 -7.67 1.71
CA PRO A 6 -20.24 -9.00 1.98
C PRO A 6 -20.56 -10.03 0.89
N VAL A 7 -21.78 -9.98 0.33
CA VAL A 7 -22.18 -10.88 -0.76
C VAL A 7 -21.34 -10.64 -2.01
N LEU A 8 -21.15 -9.36 -2.39
CA LEU A 8 -20.30 -8.99 -3.52
C LEU A 8 -18.84 -9.36 -3.27
N ALA A 9 -18.33 -9.20 -2.05
CA ALA A 9 -16.94 -9.51 -1.70
C ALA A 9 -16.58 -11.00 -1.87
N LEU A 10 -17.57 -11.90 -1.88
CA LEU A 10 -17.36 -13.33 -2.18
C LEU A 10 -17.07 -13.58 -3.66
N ALA A 11 -17.59 -12.74 -4.55
CA ALA A 11 -17.44 -12.88 -6.00
C ALA A 11 -16.35 -11.95 -6.56
N ASP A 12 -16.27 -10.72 -6.06
CA ASP A 12 -15.33 -9.71 -6.53
C ASP A 12 -14.67 -8.98 -5.35
N ARG A 13 -13.40 -9.33 -5.13
CA ARG A 13 -12.56 -8.69 -4.12
C ARG A 13 -12.25 -7.23 -4.48
N THR A 14 -12.12 -6.91 -5.77
CA THR A 14 -11.74 -5.57 -6.24
C THR A 14 -12.76 -4.54 -5.78
N ILE A 15 -14.06 -4.81 -5.97
CA ILE A 15 -15.13 -3.91 -5.54
C ILE A 15 -15.09 -3.71 -4.01
N ALA A 16 -14.94 -4.79 -3.24
CA ALA A 16 -14.91 -4.71 -1.78
C ALA A 16 -13.73 -3.89 -1.24
N LEU A 17 -12.57 -3.96 -1.91
CA LEU A 17 -11.38 -3.18 -1.58
C LEU A 17 -11.50 -1.73 -2.05
N ALA A 18 -12.04 -1.49 -3.25
CA ALA A 18 -12.30 -0.16 -3.79
C ALA A 18 -13.28 0.62 -2.91
N LEU A 19 -14.27 -0.06 -2.33
CA LEU A 19 -15.21 0.51 -1.36
C LEU A 19 -14.59 0.80 0.01
N ARG A 20 -13.32 0.45 0.22
CA ARG A 20 -12.62 0.58 1.51
C ARG A 20 -13.42 -0.04 2.65
N SER A 21 -13.88 -1.27 2.42
CA SER A 21 -14.80 -1.96 3.32
C SER A 21 -14.29 -2.06 4.76
N GLU A 22 -12.97 -2.06 4.96
CA GLU A 22 -12.36 -2.12 6.28
C GLU A 22 -12.73 -0.94 7.20
N HIS A 23 -13.11 0.22 6.65
CA HIS A 23 -13.58 1.35 7.45
C HIS A 23 -14.89 1.97 6.99
N TYR A 24 -15.20 2.10 5.70
CA TYR A 24 -16.50 2.67 5.31
C TYR A 24 -17.65 1.71 5.59
N TRP A 25 -17.50 0.43 5.24
CA TRP A 25 -18.52 -0.57 5.56
C TRP A 25 -18.56 -0.84 7.07
N THR A 26 -17.41 -0.94 7.75
CA THR A 26 -17.35 -1.07 9.21
C THR A 26 -18.04 0.10 9.93
N THR A 27 -17.83 1.34 9.48
CA THR A 27 -18.52 2.51 10.06
C THR A 27 -20.02 2.50 9.75
N ALA A 28 -20.44 2.02 8.58
CA ALA A 28 -21.85 1.86 8.26
C ALA A 28 -22.57 0.88 9.20
N LEU A 29 -21.88 -0.16 9.71
CA LEU A 29 -22.42 -1.03 10.76
C LEU A 29 -22.70 -0.23 12.04
N CYS A 30 -21.81 0.68 12.43
CA CYS A 30 -22.00 1.54 13.60
C CYS A 30 -23.22 2.44 13.45
N PHE A 31 -23.47 3.01 12.27
CA PHE A 31 -24.66 3.84 12.03
C PHE A 31 -25.97 3.06 12.18
N LEU A 32 -25.99 1.78 11.83
CA LEU A 32 -27.21 0.97 11.86
C LEU A 32 -27.46 0.25 13.18
N PHE A 33 -26.40 -0.17 13.88
CA PHE A 33 -26.51 -1.15 14.96
C PHE A 33 -25.92 -0.70 16.30
N ALA A 34 -25.33 0.50 16.38
CA ALA A 34 -24.86 1.06 17.64
C ALA A 34 -25.99 1.84 18.34
N GLY A 35 -26.03 1.78 19.67
CA GLY A 35 -26.84 2.72 20.46
C GLY A 35 -26.25 4.14 20.43
N GLN A 36 -24.91 4.25 20.38
CA GLN A 36 -24.18 5.50 20.14
C GLN A 36 -23.19 5.31 18.98
N TRP A 37 -23.59 5.71 17.78
CA TRP A 37 -22.79 5.47 16.57
C TRP A 37 -21.45 6.22 16.58
N ILE A 38 -21.36 7.36 17.27
CA ILE A 38 -20.12 8.15 17.39
C ILE A 38 -19.04 7.32 18.09
N ALA A 39 -19.40 6.56 19.13
CA ALA A 39 -18.47 5.67 19.83
C ALA A 39 -17.88 4.62 18.89
N GLY A 40 -18.72 4.02 18.04
CA GLY A 40 -18.29 3.05 17.04
C GLY A 40 -17.41 3.67 15.95
N ALA A 41 -17.77 4.85 15.45
CA ALA A 41 -16.96 5.57 14.46
C ALA A 41 -15.58 5.98 15.02
N LYS A 42 -15.52 6.41 16.30
CA LYS A 42 -14.26 6.65 17.00
C LYS A 42 -13.41 5.38 17.05
N ALA A 43 -14.00 4.24 17.40
CA ALA A 43 -13.27 2.97 17.45
C ALA A 43 -12.66 2.60 16.09
N VAL A 44 -13.41 2.76 14.98
CA VAL A 44 -12.89 2.54 13.62
C VAL A 44 -11.70 3.46 13.34
N GLN A 45 -11.84 4.76 13.63
CA GLN A 45 -10.79 5.73 13.35
C GLN A 45 -9.51 5.50 14.19
N LEU A 46 -9.68 5.15 15.47
CA LEU A 46 -8.56 4.78 16.34
C LEU A 46 -7.83 3.53 15.83
N ALA A 47 -8.57 2.52 15.38
CA ALA A 47 -7.99 1.30 14.82
C ALA A 47 -7.16 1.60 13.56
N LEU A 48 -7.65 2.46 12.66
CA LEU A 48 -6.93 2.85 11.45
C LEU A 48 -5.55 3.45 11.76
N TRP A 49 -5.46 4.40 12.69
CA TRP A 49 -4.17 4.98 13.10
C TRP A 49 -3.28 3.96 13.81
N PHE A 50 -3.86 3.18 14.73
CA PHE A 50 -3.10 2.22 15.51
C PHE A 50 -2.45 1.16 14.62
N TRP A 51 -3.20 0.55 13.71
CA TRP A 51 -2.68 -0.46 12.81
C TRP A 51 -1.78 0.09 11.71
N ALA A 52 -2.00 1.34 11.28
CA ALA A 52 -1.01 2.04 10.47
C ALA A 52 0.34 2.11 11.21
N GLY A 53 0.33 2.41 12.52
CA GLY A 53 1.52 2.43 13.37
C GLY A 53 2.19 1.06 13.49
N VAL A 54 1.40 0.02 13.78
CA VAL A 54 1.88 -1.38 13.86
C VAL A 54 2.56 -1.79 12.55
N SER A 55 1.96 -1.43 11.42
CA SER A 55 2.49 -1.80 10.11
C SER A 55 3.89 -1.24 9.85
N LYS A 56 4.31 -0.18 10.55
CA LYS A 56 5.63 0.47 10.44
C LYS A 56 6.68 -0.09 11.40
N LEU A 57 6.35 -1.09 12.21
CA LEU A 57 7.29 -1.82 13.07
C LEU A 57 8.16 -2.78 12.24
N ASN A 58 8.90 -2.24 11.27
CA ASN A 58 9.72 -3.00 10.33
C ASN A 58 10.87 -2.16 9.78
N ARG A 59 11.67 -2.75 8.87
CA ARG A 59 12.81 -2.08 8.22
C ARG A 59 12.46 -1.33 6.92
N HIS A 60 11.25 -1.52 6.40
CA HIS A 60 10.78 -0.90 5.15
C HIS A 60 10.52 0.59 5.33
N PHE A 61 9.95 1.01 6.47
CA PHE A 61 9.42 2.36 6.62
C PHE A 61 10.48 3.46 6.46
N ALA A 62 11.73 3.21 6.86
CA ALA A 62 12.84 4.15 6.63
C ALA A 62 13.08 4.43 5.13
N THR A 63 12.89 3.42 4.25
CA THR A 63 12.97 3.63 2.80
C THR A 63 11.80 4.44 2.27
N VAL A 64 10.59 4.23 2.80
CA VAL A 64 9.40 5.04 2.45
C VAL A 64 9.66 6.50 2.79
N VAL A 65 10.05 6.81 4.03
CA VAL A 65 10.32 8.19 4.46
C VAL A 65 11.45 8.82 3.66
N CYS A 66 12.51 8.07 3.38
CA CYS A 66 13.62 8.53 2.53
C CYS A 66 13.14 8.99 1.15
N VAL A 67 12.39 8.13 0.45
CA VAL A 67 11.89 8.41 -0.90
C VAL A 67 10.82 9.50 -0.86
N MET A 68 9.89 9.43 0.10
CA MET A 68 8.81 10.39 0.28
C MET A 68 9.33 11.82 0.50
N VAL A 69 10.24 12.02 1.45
CA VAL A 69 10.79 13.35 1.76
C VAL A 69 11.66 13.87 0.62
N SER A 70 12.47 13.02 0.01
CA SER A 70 13.33 13.45 -1.11
C SER A 70 12.54 13.81 -2.38
N ASN A 71 11.32 13.28 -2.55
CA ASN A 71 10.42 13.60 -3.65
C ASN A 71 9.33 14.62 -3.29
N SER A 72 9.33 15.14 -2.05
CA SER A 72 8.32 16.10 -1.61
C SER A 72 8.23 17.31 -2.55
N PRO A 73 7.01 17.70 -2.97
CA PRO A 73 6.82 18.88 -3.80
C PRO A 73 7.04 20.19 -3.02
N TRP A 74 7.04 20.13 -1.68
CA TRP A 74 7.24 21.28 -0.79
C TRP A 74 8.69 21.38 -0.32
N ILE A 75 9.34 20.26 0.02
CA ILE A 75 10.76 20.23 0.40
C ILE A 75 11.62 20.16 -0.87
N ARG A 76 11.86 21.31 -1.49
CA ARG A 76 12.64 21.44 -2.74
C ARG A 76 14.13 21.66 -2.54
N LEU A 77 14.58 21.88 -1.31
CA LEU A 77 15.98 22.16 -0.99
C LEU A 77 16.88 20.94 -1.27
N PRO A 78 17.83 21.01 -2.22
CA PRO A 78 18.61 19.85 -2.65
C PRO A 78 19.40 19.19 -1.51
N TRP A 79 19.91 19.98 -0.56
CA TRP A 79 20.68 19.46 0.56
C TRP A 79 19.83 18.62 1.53
N ILE A 80 18.54 18.95 1.72
CA ILE A 80 17.63 18.13 2.54
C ILE A 80 17.36 16.81 1.83
N ARG A 81 17.05 16.86 0.54
CA ARG A 81 16.79 15.67 -0.28
C ARG A 81 17.99 14.72 -0.26
N ARG A 82 19.21 15.24 -0.41
CA ARG A 82 20.46 14.45 -0.35
C ARG A 82 20.69 13.83 1.04
N ARG A 83 20.36 14.54 2.13
CA ARG A 83 20.49 14.01 3.51
C ARG A 83 19.53 12.85 3.83
N MET A 84 18.52 12.58 3.00
CA MET A 84 17.70 11.37 3.15
C MET A 84 18.47 10.09 2.82
N TYR A 85 19.54 10.20 2.02
CA TYR A 85 20.38 9.09 1.57
C TYR A 85 21.68 9.02 2.37
N ARG A 86 22.26 7.82 2.48
CA ARG A 86 23.54 7.63 3.20
C ARG A 86 24.68 8.43 2.58
N HIS A 87 24.82 8.37 1.26
CA HIS A 87 25.82 9.12 0.51
C HIS A 87 25.33 9.38 -0.91
N PHE A 88 24.58 10.46 -1.14
CA PHE A 88 24.09 10.76 -2.49
C PHE A 88 25.24 11.26 -3.41
N PRO A 89 25.36 10.78 -4.66
CA PRO A 89 24.45 9.84 -5.36
C PRO A 89 24.84 8.35 -5.24
N ASP A 90 25.98 8.01 -4.63
CA ASP A 90 26.59 6.68 -4.72
C ASP A 90 25.96 5.61 -3.80
N ASP A 91 25.35 6.03 -2.68
CA ASP A 91 24.64 5.17 -1.73
C ASP A 91 23.26 5.74 -1.41
N LEU A 92 22.24 5.15 -2.04
CA LEU A 92 20.84 5.55 -1.93
C LEU A 92 20.07 4.73 -0.90
N ARG A 93 20.76 4.02 -0.02
CA ARG A 93 20.12 3.43 1.16
C ARG A 93 19.68 4.57 2.12
N PRO A 94 18.63 4.34 2.93
CA PRO A 94 18.13 5.37 3.83
C PRO A 94 19.21 5.76 4.85
N SER A 95 19.34 7.06 5.07
CA SER A 95 20.24 7.64 6.05
C SER A 95 19.74 7.44 7.49
N ARG A 96 20.57 7.79 8.47
CA ARG A 96 20.15 7.86 9.88
C ARG A 96 19.01 8.87 10.07
N LEU A 97 19.02 9.99 9.34
CA LEU A 97 17.95 10.98 9.40
C LEU A 97 16.62 10.40 8.90
N ALA A 98 16.63 9.68 7.78
CA ALA A 98 15.43 9.01 7.27
C ALA A 98 14.90 7.96 8.26
N ALA A 99 15.78 7.20 8.91
CA ALA A 99 15.39 6.25 9.94
C ALA A 99 14.77 6.93 11.18
N ILE A 100 15.37 8.01 11.68
CA ILE A 100 14.83 8.80 12.80
C ILE A 100 13.45 9.36 12.46
N LEU A 101 13.30 9.98 11.28
CA LEU A 101 12.01 10.49 10.82
C LEU A 101 10.97 9.36 10.67
N GLY A 102 11.40 8.17 10.24
CA GLY A 102 10.57 6.97 10.28
C GLY A 102 10.07 6.64 11.68
N HIS A 103 10.95 6.59 12.68
CA HIS A 103 10.54 6.33 14.05
C HIS A 103 9.63 7.42 14.63
N VAL A 104 9.85 8.69 14.30
CA VAL A 104 8.95 9.79 14.70
C VAL A 104 7.56 9.60 14.07
N GLY A 105 7.49 9.24 12.79
CA GLY A 105 6.22 8.92 12.13
C GLY A 105 5.49 7.76 12.80
N THR A 106 6.19 6.65 13.08
CA THR A 106 5.63 5.51 13.82
C THR A 106 5.14 5.91 15.22
N PHE A 107 5.92 6.73 15.94
CA PHE A 107 5.53 7.22 17.25
C PHE A 107 4.25 8.05 17.18
N LEU A 108 4.14 8.99 16.23
CA LEU A 108 2.94 9.82 16.05
C LEU A 108 1.70 8.97 15.75
N GLU A 109 1.83 7.93 14.94
CA GLU A 109 0.71 7.04 14.63
C GLU A 109 0.23 6.21 15.82
N PHE A 110 1.05 5.99 16.84
CA PHE A 110 0.60 5.42 18.12
C PHE A 110 0.11 6.51 19.09
N ALA A 111 0.81 7.63 19.16
CA ALA A 111 0.51 8.70 20.11
C ALA A 111 -0.87 9.32 19.84
N VAL A 112 -1.22 9.57 18.58
CA VAL A 112 -2.51 10.15 18.19
C VAL A 112 -3.71 9.33 18.70
N PRO A 113 -3.87 8.04 18.33
CA PRO A 113 -5.00 7.25 18.78
C PRO A 113 -4.99 7.03 20.29
N LEU A 114 -3.82 6.84 20.91
CA LEU A 114 -3.76 6.66 22.37
C LEU A 114 -4.19 7.93 23.11
N CYS A 115 -3.70 9.11 22.70
CA CYS A 115 -4.13 10.37 23.30
C CYS A 115 -5.64 10.61 23.11
N LEU A 116 -6.15 10.41 21.89
CA LEU A 116 -7.56 10.66 21.57
C LEU A 116 -8.52 9.63 22.19
N LEU A 117 -8.08 8.40 22.44
CA LEU A 117 -8.87 7.38 23.12
C LEU A 117 -9.17 7.76 24.58
N PHE A 118 -8.22 8.39 25.26
CA PHE A 118 -8.34 8.74 26.69
C PHE A 118 -8.68 10.21 26.93
N ALA A 119 -8.77 11.03 25.88
CA ALA A 119 -9.10 12.44 26.00
C ALA A 119 -10.62 12.66 26.09
N SER A 120 -11.09 13.15 27.23
CA SER A 120 -12.49 13.57 27.46
C SER A 120 -12.69 15.09 27.41
N GLY A 121 -11.73 15.83 26.85
CA GLY A 121 -11.74 17.30 26.75
C GLY A 121 -10.44 17.95 27.20
N GLY A 122 -10.44 19.28 27.26
CA GLY A 122 -9.34 20.08 27.83
C GLY A 122 -7.98 19.88 27.16
N ALA A 123 -6.92 19.94 27.97
CA ALA A 123 -5.53 19.87 27.48
C ALA A 123 -5.19 18.53 26.79
N PRO A 124 -5.58 17.35 27.31
CA PRO A 124 -5.30 16.07 26.62
C PRO A 124 -5.89 16.01 25.20
N LEU A 125 -7.11 16.50 25.02
CA LEU A 125 -7.74 16.57 23.70
C LEU A 125 -6.99 17.52 22.77
N LEU A 126 -6.63 18.72 23.26
CA LEU A 126 -5.86 19.68 22.48
C LEU A 126 -4.53 19.09 22.01
N VAL A 127 -3.81 18.39 22.90
CA VAL A 127 -2.56 17.70 22.53
C VAL A 127 -2.80 16.65 21.47
N GLY A 128 -3.81 15.78 21.63
CA GLY A 128 -4.16 14.76 20.63
C GLY A 128 -4.46 15.37 19.26
N MET A 129 -5.21 16.47 19.21
CA MET A 129 -5.53 17.18 17.97
C MET A 129 -4.30 17.83 17.33
N ILE A 130 -3.39 18.41 18.10
CA ILE A 130 -2.13 18.99 17.59
C ILE A 130 -1.24 17.90 16.99
N LEU A 131 -1.11 16.75 17.67
CA LEU A 131 -0.34 15.61 17.16
C LEU A 131 -0.94 15.09 15.85
N MET A 132 -2.26 14.93 15.82
CA MET A 132 -3.01 14.49 14.64
C MET A 132 -2.81 15.45 13.46
N LEU A 133 -3.00 16.74 13.67
CA LEU A 133 -2.80 17.76 12.63
C LEU A 133 -1.36 17.76 12.13
N THR A 134 -0.39 17.65 13.02
CA THR A 134 1.03 17.62 12.66
C THR A 134 1.36 16.42 11.77
N LEU A 135 0.88 15.23 12.16
CA LEU A 135 1.02 14.01 11.37
C LEU A 135 0.39 14.15 9.97
N HIS A 136 -0.86 14.59 9.90
CA HIS A 136 -1.59 14.68 8.64
C HIS A 136 -1.17 15.84 7.75
N ALA A 137 -0.68 16.94 8.32
CA ALA A 137 -0.03 18.02 7.58
C ALA A 137 1.29 17.55 6.98
N TYR A 138 2.09 16.78 7.74
CA TYR A 138 3.32 16.18 7.22
C TYR A 138 3.02 15.24 6.04
N ILE A 139 2.04 14.34 6.16
CA ILE A 139 1.63 13.44 5.07
C ILE A 139 1.21 14.26 3.84
N THR A 140 0.32 15.25 4.00
CA THR A 140 -0.13 16.12 2.91
C THR A 140 1.04 16.84 2.23
N SER A 141 1.98 17.37 3.01
CA SER A 141 3.15 18.11 2.49
C SER A 141 4.16 17.25 1.72
N ASN A 142 4.03 15.94 1.76
CA ASN A 142 4.91 15.06 0.98
C ASN A 142 4.24 14.54 -0.30
N VAL A 143 2.91 14.66 -0.44
CA VAL A 143 2.12 14.08 -1.53
C VAL A 143 2.63 12.67 -1.90
N PRO A 144 2.76 11.76 -0.92
CA PRO A 144 3.30 10.42 -1.17
C PRO A 144 2.49 9.71 -2.27
N MET A 145 3.20 9.14 -3.24
CA MET A 145 2.56 8.35 -4.29
C MET A 145 1.74 7.22 -3.68
N GLY A 146 0.50 7.07 -4.17
CA GLY A 146 -0.43 6.05 -3.70
C GLY A 146 -1.24 6.44 -2.47
N VAL A 147 -1.06 7.64 -1.88
CA VAL A 147 -2.00 8.15 -0.85
C VAL A 147 -3.21 8.80 -1.54
N PRO A 148 -4.43 8.29 -1.32
CA PRO A 148 -5.64 9.01 -1.66
C PRO A 148 -5.72 10.18 -0.68
N ILE A 149 -5.35 11.38 -1.15
CA ILE A 149 -5.29 12.59 -0.32
C ILE A 149 -6.67 12.92 0.25
N GLU A 150 -7.74 12.57 -0.47
CA GLU A 150 -9.11 12.55 0.05
C GLU A 150 -9.22 11.82 1.41
N TRP A 151 -8.54 10.69 1.58
CA TRP A 151 -8.58 9.92 2.83
C TRP A 151 -7.85 10.65 3.95
N ASN A 152 -6.72 11.28 3.65
CA ASN A 152 -6.01 12.10 4.62
C ASN A 152 -6.89 13.27 5.11
N VAL A 153 -7.64 13.91 4.21
CA VAL A 153 -8.62 14.95 4.55
C VAL A 153 -9.77 14.37 5.38
N MET A 154 -10.32 13.22 5.00
CA MET A 154 -11.42 12.58 5.72
C MET A 154 -11.03 12.15 7.14
N VAL A 155 -9.79 11.69 7.36
CA VAL A 155 -9.29 11.34 8.69
C VAL A 155 -9.13 12.59 9.56
N VAL A 156 -8.61 13.70 9.01
CA VAL A 156 -8.56 14.98 9.75
C VAL A 156 -9.97 15.48 10.08
N TYR A 157 -10.89 15.45 9.12
CA TYR A 157 -12.28 15.81 9.34
C TYR A 157 -12.91 14.94 10.43
N GLY A 158 -12.75 13.62 10.35
CA GLY A 158 -13.24 12.67 11.36
C GLY A 158 -12.68 12.94 12.75
N ALA A 159 -11.42 13.38 12.84
CA ALA A 159 -10.83 13.75 14.13
C ALA A 159 -11.60 14.92 14.79
N PHE A 160 -11.90 15.97 14.02
CA PHE A 160 -12.71 17.08 14.53
C PHE A 160 -14.16 16.70 14.76
N ALA A 161 -14.78 16.03 13.79
CA ALA A 161 -16.19 15.68 13.83
C ALA A 161 -16.52 14.67 14.93
N LEU A 162 -15.60 13.75 15.26
CA LEU A 162 -15.84 12.72 16.27
C LEU A 162 -15.24 13.08 17.62
N PHE A 163 -13.97 13.50 17.67
CA PHE A 163 -13.26 13.67 18.95
C PHE A 163 -13.38 15.09 19.49
N TRP A 164 -13.22 16.11 18.64
CA TRP A 164 -13.32 17.50 19.08
C TRP A 164 -14.76 17.95 19.35
N ALA A 165 -15.70 17.56 18.48
CA ALA A 165 -17.10 17.95 18.61
C ALA A 165 -17.86 17.16 19.67
N HIS A 166 -17.40 15.94 19.99
CA HIS A 166 -18.06 15.04 20.95
C HIS A 166 -17.06 14.44 21.96
N PRO A 167 -16.34 15.27 22.73
CA PRO A 167 -15.35 14.78 23.70
C PRO A 167 -15.96 13.93 24.82
N GLU A 168 -17.25 14.09 25.09
CA GLU A 168 -18.01 13.35 26.10
C GLU A 168 -18.29 11.89 25.74
N VAL A 169 -18.21 11.52 24.44
CA VAL A 169 -18.51 10.17 23.98
C VAL A 169 -17.24 9.31 23.95
N GLY A 170 -17.15 8.30 24.80
CA GLY A 170 -16.10 7.29 24.77
C GLY A 170 -16.44 6.11 23.85
N VAL A 171 -15.43 5.32 23.46
CA VAL A 171 -15.64 4.08 22.67
C VAL A 171 -16.50 3.05 23.41
N TRP A 172 -16.54 3.14 24.75
CA TRP A 172 -17.32 2.27 25.62
C TRP A 172 -18.83 2.55 25.56
N ASP A 173 -19.24 3.71 25.03
CA ASP A 173 -20.64 4.13 24.97
C ASP A 173 -21.42 3.48 23.82
N LEU A 174 -20.80 2.56 23.06
CA LEU A 174 -21.36 1.94 21.85
C LEU A 174 -22.81 1.45 22.01
N GLY A 175 -23.18 0.97 23.20
CA GLY A 175 -24.56 0.60 23.54
C GLY A 175 -25.06 -0.70 22.90
N SER A 176 -24.16 -1.52 22.33
CA SER A 176 -24.50 -2.80 21.70
C SER A 176 -23.38 -3.83 21.89
N PRO A 177 -23.53 -4.81 22.81
CA PRO A 177 -22.51 -5.84 23.04
C PRO A 177 -22.22 -6.70 21.81
N ALA A 178 -23.26 -7.02 21.02
CA ALA A 178 -23.11 -7.79 19.79
C ALA A 178 -22.27 -7.03 18.76
N LEU A 179 -22.54 -5.73 18.56
CA LEU A 179 -21.73 -4.90 17.67
C LEU A 179 -20.31 -4.72 18.22
N ALA A 180 -20.13 -4.59 19.55
CA ALA A 180 -18.80 -4.49 20.16
C ALA A 180 -17.93 -5.71 19.82
N LEU A 181 -18.50 -6.93 19.87
CA LEU A 181 -17.81 -8.16 19.47
C LEU A 181 -17.44 -8.14 17.97
N VAL A 182 -18.38 -7.74 17.11
CA VAL A 182 -18.12 -7.62 15.66
C VAL A 182 -16.99 -6.62 15.39
N LEU A 183 -17.02 -5.44 16.03
CA LEU A 183 -15.96 -4.44 15.90
C LEU A 183 -14.62 -4.94 16.45
N ALA A 184 -14.60 -5.67 17.57
CA ALA A 184 -13.36 -6.26 18.08
C ALA A 184 -12.74 -7.25 17.06
N LEU A 185 -13.57 -8.06 16.41
CA LEU A 185 -13.11 -8.96 15.36
C LEU A 185 -12.58 -8.20 14.13
N LEU A 186 -13.32 -7.20 13.64
CA LEU A 186 -12.97 -6.46 12.42
C LEU A 186 -11.83 -5.46 12.62
N LEU A 187 -11.73 -4.83 13.78
CA LEU A 187 -10.78 -3.76 14.07
C LEU A 187 -9.53 -4.25 14.80
N ILE A 188 -9.53 -5.46 15.35
CA ILE A 188 -8.37 -6.04 16.04
C ILE A 188 -8.02 -7.40 15.45
N GLY A 189 -8.97 -8.34 15.43
CA GLY A 189 -8.71 -9.71 15.00
C GLY A 189 -8.22 -9.83 13.56
N VAL A 190 -8.95 -9.23 12.62
CA VAL A 190 -8.62 -9.28 11.19
C VAL A 190 -7.31 -8.54 10.89
N PRO A 191 -7.08 -7.30 11.36
CA PRO A 191 -5.79 -6.63 11.20
C PRO A 191 -4.62 -7.38 11.81
N LEU A 192 -4.78 -7.94 13.01
CA LEU A 192 -3.74 -8.75 13.66
C LEU A 192 -3.36 -9.95 12.79
N LEU A 193 -4.35 -10.73 12.36
CA LEU A 193 -4.12 -11.89 11.51
C LEU A 193 -3.48 -11.49 10.18
N GLY A 194 -3.89 -10.36 9.58
CA GLY A 194 -3.32 -9.88 8.33
C GLY A 194 -1.89 -9.34 8.46
N ASN A 195 -1.50 -8.88 9.64
CA ASN A 195 -0.11 -8.55 9.93
C ASN A 195 0.75 -9.80 10.16
N LEU A 196 0.20 -10.85 10.78
CA LEU A 196 0.91 -12.12 11.02
C LEU A 196 0.98 -13.02 9.78
N VAL A 197 -0.06 -13.03 8.95
CA VAL A 197 -0.20 -13.88 7.77
C VAL A 197 -0.59 -13.02 6.56
N PRO A 198 0.31 -12.14 6.08
CA PRO A 198 -0.01 -11.15 5.05
C PRO A 198 -0.36 -11.75 3.68
N ARG A 199 -0.07 -13.03 3.43
CA ARG A 199 -0.48 -13.75 2.21
C ARG A 199 -1.99 -14.01 2.15
N ALA A 200 -2.65 -14.10 3.30
CA ALA A 200 -4.05 -14.49 3.40
C ALA A 200 -5.01 -13.30 3.36
N ILE A 201 -4.60 -12.16 3.94
CA ILE A 201 -5.47 -10.99 4.11
C ILE A 201 -4.85 -9.81 3.37
N SER A 202 -5.69 -9.15 2.57
CA SER A 202 -5.34 -7.92 1.86
C SER A 202 -4.68 -6.91 2.80
N PHE A 203 -3.68 -6.19 2.29
CA PHE A 203 -3.00 -5.16 3.06
C PHE A 203 -3.96 -4.06 3.55
N LEU A 204 -5.04 -3.80 2.81
CA LEU A 204 -6.05 -2.80 3.15
C LEU A 204 -6.90 -3.23 4.33
N VAL A 205 -7.43 -4.44 4.25
CA VAL A 205 -8.22 -5.04 5.33
C VAL A 205 -7.37 -5.24 6.57
N ALA A 206 -6.07 -5.49 6.39
CA ALA A 206 -5.10 -5.57 7.48
C ALA A 206 -4.64 -4.20 8.03
N MET A 207 -5.11 -3.09 7.44
CA MET A 207 -4.75 -1.70 7.78
C MET A 207 -3.23 -1.43 7.74
N ARG A 208 -2.50 -2.08 6.82
CA ARG A 208 -1.03 -2.02 6.69
C ARG A 208 -0.54 -0.81 5.89
N TYR A 209 -1.14 0.34 6.13
CA TYR A 209 -1.04 1.50 5.24
C TYR A 209 0.37 2.13 5.23
N TYR A 210 0.89 2.32 4.01
CA TYR A 210 2.09 3.12 3.70
C TYR A 210 3.37 2.73 4.45
N ALA A 211 3.49 1.49 4.88
CA ALA A 211 4.68 1.01 5.60
C ALA A 211 5.86 0.60 4.70
N GLY A 212 5.68 0.54 3.38
CA GLY A 212 6.70 0.00 2.46
C GLY A 212 6.64 -1.52 2.30
N ASN A 213 5.76 -2.18 3.06
CA ASN A 213 5.65 -3.63 3.19
C ASN A 213 4.33 -4.14 2.58
N TRP A 214 4.14 -3.95 1.29
CA TRP A 214 2.98 -4.50 0.56
C TRP A 214 3.44 -5.44 -0.56
N ALA A 215 2.62 -6.46 -0.80
CA ALA A 215 2.82 -7.39 -1.91
C ALA A 215 2.79 -6.64 -3.24
N TYR A 216 3.53 -7.12 -4.23
CA TYR A 216 3.51 -6.54 -5.57
C TYR A 216 3.83 -7.59 -6.64
N GLY A 217 3.46 -7.27 -7.88
CA GLY A 217 3.79 -8.02 -9.07
C GLY A 217 4.58 -7.16 -10.05
N VAL A 218 5.43 -7.80 -10.84
CA VAL A 218 6.04 -7.24 -12.04
C VAL A 218 5.71 -8.14 -13.20
N TRP A 219 5.26 -7.56 -14.30
CA TRP A 219 4.83 -8.25 -15.50
C TRP A 219 5.77 -7.86 -16.65
N LEU A 220 6.33 -8.86 -17.31
CA LEU A 220 7.36 -8.72 -18.33
C LEU A 220 6.78 -9.28 -19.64
N PHE A 221 6.40 -8.39 -20.55
CA PHE A 221 5.81 -8.75 -21.84
C PHE A 221 6.90 -8.75 -22.90
N ARG A 222 7.14 -9.87 -23.58
CA ARG A 222 8.17 -9.97 -24.61
C ARG A 222 7.74 -9.23 -25.87
N GLY A 223 8.63 -8.43 -26.46
CA GLY A 223 8.34 -7.72 -27.71
C GLY A 223 7.08 -6.86 -27.60
N ASP A 224 6.11 -7.07 -28.49
CA ASP A 224 4.81 -6.37 -28.50
C ASP A 224 3.68 -7.17 -27.82
N GLY A 225 4.03 -8.06 -26.88
CA GLY A 225 3.07 -8.88 -26.14
C GLY A 225 1.99 -8.09 -25.39
N THR A 226 2.24 -6.83 -25.04
CA THR A 226 1.22 -5.93 -24.45
C THR A 226 -0.01 -5.76 -25.35
N LYS A 227 0.14 -5.83 -26.68
CA LYS A 227 -1.00 -5.77 -27.63
C LYS A 227 -1.98 -6.92 -27.48
N LYS A 228 -1.55 -8.09 -26.98
CA LYS A 228 -2.48 -9.21 -26.72
C LYS A 228 -3.53 -8.83 -25.68
N LEU A 229 -3.25 -7.85 -24.81
CA LEU A 229 -4.23 -7.33 -23.85
C LEU A 229 -5.42 -6.62 -24.51
N ASP A 230 -5.37 -6.29 -25.80
CA ASP A 230 -6.52 -5.74 -26.54
C ASP A 230 -7.65 -6.75 -26.74
N ARG A 231 -7.40 -8.04 -26.47
CA ARG A 231 -8.44 -9.08 -26.41
C ARG A 231 -9.31 -8.97 -25.16
N LEU A 232 -8.85 -8.24 -24.14
CA LEU A 232 -9.58 -8.06 -22.89
C LEU A 232 -10.59 -6.93 -23.01
N THR A 233 -11.71 -7.05 -22.29
CA THR A 233 -12.53 -5.87 -21.96
C THR A 233 -11.80 -5.08 -20.88
N LYS A 234 -11.10 -4.00 -21.28
CA LYS A 234 -10.31 -3.14 -20.39
C LYS A 234 -11.12 -1.92 -19.92
N SER A 235 -10.79 -1.41 -18.73
CA SER A 235 -11.36 -0.16 -18.21
C SER A 235 -10.83 1.07 -18.96
N ALA A 236 -9.63 0.97 -19.51
CA ALA A 236 -8.91 2.05 -20.18
C ALA A 236 -7.92 1.49 -21.23
N PRO A 237 -7.45 2.34 -22.17
CA PRO A 237 -6.32 2.02 -23.06
C PRO A 237 -5.02 1.77 -22.28
N TRP A 238 -3.96 1.31 -22.94
CA TRP A 238 -2.66 1.16 -22.27
C TRP A 238 -2.12 2.52 -21.80
N VAL A 239 -1.27 2.54 -20.77
CA VAL A 239 -0.92 3.81 -20.08
C VAL A 239 -0.13 4.76 -20.98
N ASP A 240 0.67 4.25 -21.90
CA ASP A 240 1.36 5.04 -22.92
C ASP A 240 0.38 5.72 -23.88
N GLU A 241 -0.67 5.03 -24.33
CA GLU A 241 -1.73 5.56 -25.19
C GLU A 241 -2.54 6.65 -24.48
N GLN A 242 -2.76 6.50 -23.17
CA GLN A 242 -3.39 7.53 -22.34
C GLN A 242 -2.51 8.78 -22.25
N LEU A 243 -1.21 8.60 -21.97
CA LEU A 243 -0.26 9.71 -21.84
C LEU A 243 0.07 10.38 -23.18
N ALA A 244 0.02 9.66 -24.29
CA ALA A 244 0.26 10.18 -25.64
C ALA A 244 -0.75 11.27 -26.05
N ARG A 245 -1.88 11.38 -25.36
CA ARG A 245 -2.85 12.47 -25.53
C ARG A 245 -2.36 13.81 -24.97
N PHE A 246 -1.37 13.79 -24.08
CA PHE A 246 -0.89 14.96 -23.33
C PHE A 246 0.61 15.22 -23.50
N TYR A 247 1.39 14.19 -23.81
CA TYR A 247 2.85 14.24 -23.82
C TYR A 247 3.42 13.58 -25.07
N ASP A 248 4.57 14.07 -25.54
CA ASP A 248 5.36 13.37 -26.55
C ASP A 248 5.84 12.01 -26.03
N HIS A 249 6.20 11.11 -26.95
CA HIS A 249 6.58 9.74 -26.63
C HIS A 249 7.74 9.65 -25.61
N ARG A 250 8.76 10.51 -25.74
CA ARG A 250 9.91 10.49 -24.84
C ARG A 250 9.50 10.90 -23.42
N THR A 251 8.68 11.94 -23.30
CA THR A 251 8.15 12.39 -22.01
C THR A 251 7.24 11.32 -21.39
N ALA A 252 6.33 10.72 -22.16
CA ALA A 252 5.45 9.65 -21.69
C ALA A 252 6.22 8.44 -21.16
N ARG A 253 7.20 7.93 -21.93
CA ARG A 253 8.09 6.84 -21.49
C ARG A 253 8.88 7.21 -20.24
N GLY A 254 9.39 8.44 -20.18
CA GLY A 254 10.08 8.96 -18.99
C GLY A 254 9.18 8.99 -17.75
N LEU A 255 7.91 9.36 -17.88
CA LEU A 255 6.93 9.37 -16.78
C LEU A 255 6.62 7.95 -16.28
N ILE A 256 6.33 7.02 -17.18
CA ILE A 256 6.03 5.61 -16.83
C ILE A 256 7.25 4.96 -16.15
N SER A 257 8.45 5.23 -16.65
CA SER A 257 9.70 4.67 -16.11
C SER A 257 9.95 5.06 -14.64
N LYS A 258 9.37 6.16 -14.16
CA LYS A 258 9.46 6.55 -12.74
C LYS A 258 8.79 5.55 -11.81
N VAL A 259 7.81 4.77 -12.28
CA VAL A 259 7.15 3.72 -11.48
C VAL A 259 8.15 2.61 -11.13
N MET A 260 8.97 2.20 -12.10
CA MET A 260 10.04 1.22 -11.87
C MET A 260 11.09 1.75 -10.89
N ALA A 261 11.53 2.99 -11.08
CA ALA A 261 12.48 3.64 -10.17
C ALA A 261 11.90 3.74 -8.75
N PHE A 262 10.65 4.17 -8.61
CA PHE A 262 9.93 4.20 -7.32
C PHE A 262 9.95 2.83 -6.64
N ARG A 263 9.61 1.76 -7.38
CA ARG A 263 9.60 0.39 -6.85
C ARG A 263 10.97 0.01 -6.30
N MET A 264 12.02 0.15 -7.11
CA MET A 264 13.39 -0.24 -6.76
C MET A 264 13.96 0.55 -5.57
N MET A 265 13.53 1.80 -5.36
CA MET A 265 13.98 2.63 -4.25
C MET A 265 13.40 2.19 -2.88
N HIS A 266 12.35 1.39 -2.87
CA HIS A 266 11.78 0.80 -1.65
C HIS A 266 12.47 -0.54 -1.31
N LEU A 267 12.52 -0.88 -0.02
CA LEU A 267 13.20 -2.10 0.45
C LEU A 267 12.70 -3.37 -0.28
N HIS A 268 11.39 -3.51 -0.48
CA HIS A 268 10.80 -4.61 -1.26
C HIS A 268 11.28 -4.69 -2.71
N GLY A 269 11.46 -3.55 -3.38
CA GLY A 269 11.91 -3.53 -4.78
C GLY A 269 13.38 -3.93 -4.95
N ARG A 270 14.18 -3.94 -3.87
CA ARG A 270 15.57 -4.43 -3.91
C ARG A 270 15.69 -5.93 -4.14
N ALA A 271 14.57 -6.65 -4.13
CA ALA A 271 14.50 -8.01 -4.62
C ALA A 271 14.64 -8.09 -6.15
N LEU A 272 14.17 -7.07 -6.89
CA LEU A 272 14.09 -7.12 -8.35
C LEU A 272 15.44 -7.28 -9.06
N PRO A 273 16.55 -6.61 -8.65
CA PRO A 273 17.84 -6.86 -9.26
C PRO A 273 18.32 -8.32 -9.15
N VAL A 274 17.82 -9.08 -8.17
CA VAL A 274 18.11 -10.51 -7.98
C VAL A 274 17.13 -11.38 -8.77
N LEU A 275 15.85 -10.99 -8.83
CA LEU A 275 14.78 -11.81 -9.38
C LEU A 275 14.59 -11.63 -10.89
N LEU A 276 14.78 -10.42 -11.43
CA LEU A 276 14.61 -10.15 -12.87
C LEU A 276 15.55 -10.98 -13.75
N PRO A 277 16.86 -11.14 -13.43
CA PRO A 277 17.75 -12.00 -14.21
C PRO A 277 17.39 -13.50 -14.15
N ARG A 278 16.61 -13.92 -13.14
CA ARG A 278 16.09 -15.29 -13.04
C ARG A 278 14.78 -15.47 -13.82
N ALA A 279 13.97 -14.42 -13.89
CA ALA A 279 12.69 -14.44 -14.59
C ALA A 279 12.84 -14.44 -16.12
N VAL A 280 13.81 -13.69 -16.63
CA VAL A 280 14.06 -13.53 -18.07
C VAL A 280 15.56 -13.49 -18.38
N PRO A 281 16.00 -14.07 -19.52
CA PRO A 281 17.43 -14.12 -19.87
C PRO A 281 18.01 -12.74 -20.22
N ARG A 282 17.21 -11.87 -20.84
CA ARG A 282 17.59 -10.52 -21.23
C ARG A 282 16.41 -9.58 -21.01
N LEU A 283 16.52 -8.67 -20.04
CA LEU A 283 15.40 -7.81 -19.62
C LEU A 283 14.98 -6.83 -20.73
N GLU A 284 15.92 -6.42 -21.56
CA GLU A 284 15.73 -5.49 -22.68
C GLU A 284 14.79 -6.04 -23.77
N ASP A 285 14.54 -7.34 -23.78
CA ASP A 285 13.58 -7.98 -24.70
C ASP A 285 12.14 -7.86 -24.23
N TYR A 286 11.93 -7.34 -23.01
CA TYR A 286 10.64 -7.30 -22.35
C TYR A 286 10.24 -5.88 -21.98
N GLU A 287 8.99 -5.55 -22.24
CA GLU A 287 8.34 -4.39 -21.64
C GLU A 287 8.01 -4.70 -20.17
N TYR A 288 8.66 -3.94 -19.27
CA TYR A 288 8.36 -3.96 -17.84
C TYR A 288 7.08 -3.20 -17.54
N ALA A 289 6.15 -3.84 -16.82
CA ALA A 289 5.01 -3.19 -16.20
C ALA A 289 4.95 -3.56 -14.71
N ASP A 290 4.80 -2.56 -13.84
CA ASP A 290 4.41 -2.82 -12.44
C ASP A 290 2.98 -3.35 -12.43
N GLY A 291 2.69 -4.36 -11.61
CA GLY A 291 1.39 -5.01 -11.58
C GLY A 291 0.24 -4.07 -11.23
N GLU A 292 0.51 -2.93 -10.57
CA GLU A 292 -0.48 -1.86 -10.38
C GLU A 292 -0.97 -1.28 -11.72
N ILE A 293 -0.11 -1.14 -12.73
CA ILE A 293 -0.48 -0.69 -14.08
C ILE A 293 -1.44 -1.70 -14.70
N VAL A 294 -1.09 -2.98 -14.62
CA VAL A 294 -1.92 -4.08 -15.17
C VAL A 294 -3.28 -4.12 -14.46
N ALA A 295 -3.31 -4.07 -13.12
CA ALA A 295 -4.55 -4.02 -12.34
C ALA A 295 -5.41 -2.81 -12.72
N GLY A 296 -4.82 -1.61 -12.84
CA GLY A 296 -5.56 -0.40 -13.20
C GLY A 296 -6.26 -0.52 -14.56
N VAL A 297 -5.57 -1.07 -15.55
CA VAL A 297 -6.08 -1.24 -16.92
C VAL A 297 -7.09 -2.39 -17.04
N VAL A 298 -6.82 -3.53 -16.39
CA VAL A 298 -7.62 -4.75 -16.55
C VAL A 298 -8.79 -4.80 -15.57
N LEU A 299 -8.58 -4.40 -14.32
CA LEU A 299 -9.60 -4.43 -13.25
C LEU A 299 -10.32 -3.09 -13.08
N GLY A 300 -9.79 -2.00 -13.66
CA GLY A 300 -10.33 -0.65 -13.44
C GLY A 300 -9.97 -0.04 -12.10
N TRP A 301 -9.15 -0.72 -11.29
CA TRP A 301 -8.74 -0.23 -9.98
C TRP A 301 -7.42 -0.83 -9.54
N ASN A 302 -6.60 0.00 -8.89
CA ASN A 302 -5.33 -0.36 -8.29
C ASN A 302 -5.13 0.46 -7.01
N PHE A 303 -4.37 -0.07 -6.04
CA PHE A 303 -4.16 0.63 -4.77
C PHE A 303 -2.99 0.06 -3.96
N GLY A 304 -1.96 -0.50 -4.59
CA GLY A 304 -0.84 -1.09 -3.85
C GLY A 304 -1.17 -2.45 -3.22
N ASP A 305 -2.22 -3.15 -3.68
CA ASP A 305 -2.55 -4.51 -3.24
C ASP A 305 -2.10 -5.54 -4.27
N GLY A 306 -0.90 -6.10 -4.05
CA GLY A 306 -0.35 -7.17 -4.88
C GLY A 306 -1.20 -8.43 -4.99
N HIS A 307 -2.21 -8.61 -4.12
CA HIS A 307 -3.12 -9.74 -4.24
C HIS A 307 -4.11 -9.60 -5.40
N LEU A 308 -4.27 -8.40 -5.96
CA LEU A 308 -5.12 -8.17 -7.14
C LEU A 308 -4.42 -8.47 -8.47
N HIS A 309 -3.08 -8.46 -8.51
CA HIS A 309 -2.29 -8.67 -9.73
C HIS A 309 -1.28 -9.80 -9.60
N ARG A 310 -1.70 -10.88 -8.93
CA ARG A 310 -0.97 -12.15 -8.82
C ARG A 310 -1.60 -13.26 -9.66
N GLU A 311 -1.36 -14.52 -9.31
CA GLU A 311 -1.71 -15.69 -10.12
C GLU A 311 -3.16 -15.76 -10.63
N PRO A 312 -4.21 -15.40 -9.86
CA PRO A 312 -5.57 -15.43 -10.37
C PRO A 312 -5.80 -14.46 -11.53
N LEU A 313 -5.21 -13.25 -11.48
CA LEU A 313 -5.29 -12.30 -12.58
C LEU A 313 -4.48 -12.81 -13.79
N LEU A 314 -3.29 -13.36 -13.55
CA LEU A 314 -2.46 -13.95 -14.60
C LEU A 314 -3.19 -15.07 -15.34
N ALA A 315 -3.85 -15.97 -14.61
CA ALA A 315 -4.64 -17.06 -15.18
C ALA A 315 -5.82 -16.53 -16.00
N ALA A 316 -6.54 -15.52 -15.49
CA ALA A 316 -7.67 -14.91 -16.19
C ALA A 316 -7.24 -14.18 -17.48
N ILE A 317 -6.10 -13.49 -17.44
CA ILE A 317 -5.50 -12.84 -18.61
C ILE A 317 -5.03 -13.91 -19.61
N GLN A 318 -4.32 -14.95 -19.15
CA GLN A 318 -3.84 -16.02 -20.03
C GLN A 318 -4.99 -16.71 -20.78
N ALA A 319 -6.08 -17.02 -20.09
CA ALA A 319 -7.24 -17.70 -20.66
C ALA A 319 -7.88 -16.94 -21.84
N GLN A 320 -7.73 -15.61 -21.88
CA GLN A 320 -8.31 -14.75 -22.92
C GLN A 320 -7.26 -14.30 -23.95
N CYS A 321 -6.03 -14.04 -23.51
CA CYS A 321 -4.99 -13.46 -24.34
C CYS A 321 -4.14 -14.51 -25.06
N GLY A 322 -3.98 -15.72 -24.49
CA GLY A 322 -3.19 -16.80 -25.09
C GLY A 322 -1.74 -16.41 -25.33
N PHE A 323 -0.98 -16.18 -24.26
CA PHE A 323 0.47 -15.99 -24.36
C PHE A 323 1.17 -17.34 -24.58
N GLU A 324 2.23 -17.33 -25.39
CA GLU A 324 3.11 -18.47 -25.63
C GLU A 324 4.19 -18.58 -24.52
N PRO A 325 4.86 -19.74 -24.38
CA PRO A 325 5.91 -19.91 -23.38
C PRO A 325 6.99 -18.82 -23.45
N GLY A 326 7.16 -18.06 -22.36
CA GLY A 326 8.14 -16.99 -22.25
C GLY A 326 7.74 -15.67 -22.89
N GLU A 327 6.51 -15.55 -23.37
CA GLU A 327 5.98 -14.28 -23.90
C GLU A 327 5.49 -13.35 -22.78
N LEU A 328 4.99 -13.90 -21.68
CA LEU A 328 4.62 -13.15 -20.48
C LEU A 328 5.18 -13.85 -19.24
N ARG A 329 6.17 -13.20 -18.60
CA ARG A 329 6.75 -13.63 -17.33
C ARG A 329 6.31 -12.70 -16.22
N CYS A 330 5.99 -13.24 -15.05
CA CYS A 330 5.60 -12.46 -13.88
C CYS A 330 6.49 -12.79 -12.68
N VAL A 331 6.83 -11.76 -11.89
CA VAL A 331 7.49 -11.89 -10.60
C VAL A 331 6.55 -11.36 -9.54
N PHE A 332 6.10 -12.22 -8.63
CA PHE A 332 5.24 -11.86 -7.52
C PHE A 332 6.02 -11.94 -6.22
N VAL A 333 6.03 -10.84 -5.45
CA VAL A 333 6.73 -10.75 -4.17
C VAL A 333 5.70 -10.46 -3.08
N GLU A 334 5.69 -11.30 -2.06
CA GLU A 334 4.76 -11.18 -0.93
C GLU A 334 5.33 -10.27 0.16
N SER A 335 4.41 -9.73 0.97
CA SER A 335 4.75 -8.92 2.13
C SER A 335 5.47 -9.71 3.23
N GLN A 336 6.35 -9.02 3.94
CA GLN A 336 7.00 -9.54 5.15
C GLN A 336 5.96 -9.67 6.29
N PRO A 337 5.81 -10.86 6.91
CA PRO A 337 5.04 -11.03 8.14
C PRO A 337 5.57 -10.18 9.29
N LEU A 338 4.69 -9.76 10.21
CA LEU A 338 5.10 -9.08 11.44
C LEU A 338 6.05 -9.97 12.25
N GLY A 339 7.24 -9.45 12.56
CA GLY A 339 8.29 -10.20 13.26
C GLY A 339 9.09 -11.18 12.39
N GLY A 340 8.70 -11.40 11.13
CA GLY A 340 9.47 -12.22 10.18
C GLY A 340 10.77 -11.56 9.76
N ASP A 341 11.67 -12.30 9.13
CA ASP A 341 12.98 -11.84 8.69
C ASP A 341 13.23 -12.02 7.18
N SER A 342 12.22 -12.48 6.45
CA SER A 342 12.28 -12.81 5.03
C SER A 342 10.98 -12.41 4.30
N ILE A 343 11.10 -12.30 2.98
CA ILE A 343 9.97 -12.20 2.04
C ILE A 343 9.98 -13.41 1.13
N THR A 344 8.80 -13.82 0.67
CA THR A 344 8.67 -14.90 -0.31
C THR A 344 8.39 -14.34 -1.70
N TYR A 345 8.81 -15.06 -2.73
CA TYR A 345 8.56 -14.68 -4.11
C TYR A 345 8.22 -15.90 -4.96
N ARG A 346 7.53 -15.65 -6.07
CA ARG A 346 7.19 -16.63 -7.10
C ARG A 346 7.43 -16.03 -8.47
N ILE A 347 8.00 -16.80 -9.39
CA ILE A 347 8.20 -16.45 -10.79
C ILE A 347 7.32 -17.36 -11.62
N HIS A 348 6.49 -16.77 -12.48
CA HIS A 348 5.56 -17.48 -13.34
C HIS A 348 5.81 -17.18 -14.81
N ASP A 349 5.54 -18.17 -15.63
CA ASP A 349 5.13 -17.97 -17.01
C ASP A 349 3.61 -17.99 -17.11
N ALA A 350 3.04 -17.14 -17.96
CA ALA A 350 1.62 -17.19 -18.26
C ALA A 350 1.18 -18.54 -18.86
N ALA A 351 1.97 -19.12 -19.78
CA ALA A 351 1.60 -20.34 -20.49
C ALA A 351 1.94 -21.61 -19.71
N THR A 352 3.12 -21.68 -19.08
CA THR A 352 3.64 -22.89 -18.44
C THR A 352 3.51 -22.90 -16.90
N GLY A 353 3.02 -21.81 -16.29
CA GLY A 353 2.78 -21.76 -14.85
C GLY A 353 4.01 -21.41 -14.00
N LEU A 354 4.10 -21.96 -12.79
CA LEU A 354 5.16 -21.64 -11.82
C LEU A 354 6.52 -22.15 -12.33
N LEU A 355 7.52 -21.27 -12.34
CA LEU A 355 8.90 -21.57 -12.73
C LEU A 355 9.84 -21.67 -11.52
N GLU A 356 9.70 -20.75 -10.57
CA GLU A 356 10.54 -20.67 -9.37
C GLU A 356 9.71 -20.14 -8.19
N GLU A 357 9.89 -20.72 -7.01
CA GLU A 357 9.40 -20.18 -5.73
C GLU A 357 10.56 -20.16 -4.73
N GLY A 358 10.64 -19.11 -3.91
CA GLY A 358 11.70 -18.99 -2.93
C GLY A 358 11.49 -17.87 -1.93
N SER A 359 12.53 -17.59 -1.15
CA SER A 359 12.55 -16.53 -0.15
C SER A 359 13.86 -15.74 -0.18
N LEU A 360 13.78 -14.46 0.18
CA LEU A 360 14.93 -13.56 0.34
C LEU A 360 14.95 -12.99 1.75
N ALA A 361 16.13 -12.97 2.38
CA ALA A 361 16.29 -12.39 3.70
C ALA A 361 16.21 -10.86 3.65
N ILE A 362 15.41 -10.25 4.53
CA ILE A 362 15.27 -8.80 4.67
C ILE A 362 16.61 -8.14 4.96
N ARG A 363 17.47 -8.79 5.75
CA ARG A 363 18.81 -8.29 6.09
C ARG A 363 19.65 -8.03 4.83
N ASP A 364 19.60 -8.92 3.86
CA ASP A 364 20.38 -8.81 2.63
C ASP A 364 19.82 -7.69 1.75
N LEU A 365 18.48 -7.60 1.65
CA LEU A 365 17.81 -6.51 0.94
C LEU A 365 18.14 -5.14 1.55
N CYS A 366 18.25 -5.03 2.88
CA CYS A 366 18.67 -3.79 3.55
C CYS A 366 20.10 -3.37 3.12
N GLY A 367 20.96 -4.33 2.80
CA GLY A 367 22.33 -4.10 2.36
C GLY A 367 22.45 -3.61 0.91
N ARG A 368 21.50 -3.96 0.05
CA ARG A 368 21.53 -3.70 -1.41
C ARG A 368 21.22 -2.25 -1.80
N GLN A 369 21.77 -1.83 -2.95
CA GLN A 369 21.33 -0.64 -3.68
C GLN A 369 20.09 -0.94 -4.53
N PRO A 370 19.24 0.06 -4.82
CA PRO A 370 18.02 -0.10 -5.63
C PRO A 370 18.19 -0.84 -6.98
N TRP A 371 19.30 -0.61 -7.70
CA TRP A 371 19.54 -1.14 -9.04
C TRP A 371 20.84 -1.96 -9.18
N SER A 372 21.49 -2.33 -8.07
CA SER A 372 22.68 -3.19 -8.13
C SER A 372 22.26 -4.65 -8.24
N ALA A 373 22.53 -5.28 -9.39
CA ALA A 373 22.35 -6.71 -9.59
C ALA A 373 23.46 -7.55 -8.91
N THR A 374 24.65 -6.95 -8.74
CA THR A 374 25.81 -7.54 -8.07
C THR A 374 25.91 -7.11 -6.62
#